data_AF-A0A1S3WBP5-F1
#
_entry.id   AF-A0A1S3WBP5-F1
#
_cell.length_a   1.000
_cell.length_b   1.000
_cell.length_c   1.000
_cell.angle_alpha   90.00
_cell.angle_beta   90.00
_cell.angle_gamma   90.00
#
_symmetry.space_group_name_H-M   'P 1'
#
loop_
_entity.id
_entity.type
_entity.pdbx_description
1 polymer ?
#
loop_
_entity_poly.entity_id
_entity_poly.type
_entity_poly.pdbx_seq_one_letter_code
_entity_poly.pdbx_strand_id
1 'polypeptide(L)'
;SKTPLETLRFHAEAKGAQVRLDSQGSIASRCATFHDGIVFSQRPVLPREPVTVRVLRHEKQWQGGLRVGFTRLDPAHVPASSLPPYVCPDLVQQSPTWAAVVPECFVLEGNVVSFWFSRHGWLLAEVNAEPPIVLRRDVAMGAPLWAVMDVYGTTKAIELLDNTLPRTMPSVLSGDFLRDPKDTAGQECAVCFHDAANTYLVPCGHSDFCYHCAWRVFRETAKCPICRWKIEDVARLHLC
;
A
#
# COMPACT_ATOMS: atom_id res chain seq x y z
N SER A 1 -13.09 -5.60 -27.29
CA SER A 1 -13.30 -6.44 -26.09
C SER A 1 -12.04 -6.40 -25.26
N LYS A 2 -12.09 -5.98 -23.98
CA LYS A 2 -10.94 -6.12 -23.07
C LYS A 2 -10.97 -7.56 -22.54
N THR A 3 -9.97 -8.34 -22.89
CA THR A 3 -9.76 -9.67 -22.29
C THR A 3 -9.68 -9.52 -20.78
N PRO A 4 -10.34 -10.36 -19.97
CA PRO A 4 -10.20 -10.32 -18.52
C PRO A 4 -8.72 -10.42 -18.14
N LEU A 5 -8.28 -9.56 -17.23
CA LEU A 5 -6.92 -9.64 -16.70
C LEU A 5 -6.77 -10.98 -15.98
N GLU A 6 -5.74 -11.72 -16.34
CA GLU A 6 -5.41 -12.97 -15.68
C GLU A 6 -5.13 -12.71 -14.19
N THR A 7 -5.76 -13.51 -13.32
CA THR A 7 -5.53 -13.50 -11.87
C THR A 7 -4.04 -13.58 -11.57
N LEU A 8 -3.57 -12.70 -10.69
CA LEU A 8 -2.15 -12.65 -10.31
C LEU A 8 -1.78 -13.88 -9.49
N ARG A 9 -0.63 -14.49 -9.81
CA ARG A 9 -0.06 -15.67 -9.16
C ARG A 9 1.43 -15.47 -8.95
N PHE A 10 2.05 -16.32 -8.15
CA PHE A 10 3.50 -16.38 -8.04
C PHE A 10 4.10 -17.03 -9.29
N HIS A 11 5.24 -16.51 -9.74
CA HIS A 11 6.01 -17.10 -10.82
C HIS A 11 6.53 -18.48 -10.38
N ALA A 12 6.34 -19.50 -11.22
CA ALA A 12 6.56 -20.89 -10.84
C ALA A 12 8.04 -21.23 -10.59
N GLU A 13 8.96 -20.63 -11.34
CA GLU A 13 10.39 -21.03 -11.35
C GLU A 13 11.31 -20.03 -10.65
N ALA A 14 11.26 -18.75 -11.03
CA ALA A 14 11.95 -17.67 -10.34
C ALA A 14 11.41 -17.45 -8.91
N LYS A 15 11.98 -18.18 -7.95
CA LYS A 15 11.69 -18.06 -6.51
C LYS A 15 12.89 -18.53 -5.71
N GLY A 16 13.01 -18.04 -4.48
CA GLY A 16 14.09 -18.41 -3.57
C GLY A 16 14.05 -19.90 -3.19
N ALA A 17 15.21 -20.45 -2.85
CA ALA A 17 15.39 -21.89 -2.60
C ALA A 17 14.54 -22.44 -1.45
N GLN A 18 14.10 -21.59 -0.52
CA GLN A 18 13.27 -21.98 0.61
C GLN A 18 11.77 -21.87 0.33
N VAL A 19 11.37 -21.36 -0.84
CA VAL A 19 9.96 -21.16 -1.19
C VAL A 19 9.35 -22.43 -1.78
N ARG A 20 8.23 -22.85 -1.18
CA ARG A 20 7.27 -23.78 -1.80
C ARG A 20 6.00 -23.02 -2.15
N LEU A 21 5.54 -23.25 -3.38
CA LEU A 21 4.25 -22.76 -3.85
C LEU A 21 3.21 -23.87 -3.71
N ASP A 22 1.95 -23.49 -3.52
CA ASP A 22 0.84 -24.42 -3.64
C ASP A 22 0.56 -24.79 -5.11
N SER A 23 -0.36 -25.72 -5.34
CA SER A 23 -0.70 -26.18 -6.69
C SER A 23 -1.26 -25.09 -7.61
N GLN A 24 -1.92 -24.07 -7.03
CA GLN A 24 -2.48 -22.96 -7.77
C GLN A 24 -1.51 -21.80 -7.94
N GLY A 25 -0.33 -21.84 -7.30
CA GLY A 25 0.63 -20.75 -7.31
C GLY A 25 0.12 -19.47 -6.66
N SER A 26 -0.93 -19.53 -5.84
CA SER A 26 -1.48 -18.38 -5.11
C SER A 26 -0.88 -18.25 -3.70
N ILE A 27 -0.29 -19.31 -3.15
CA ILE A 27 0.33 -19.31 -1.82
C ILE A 27 1.82 -19.57 -1.95
N ALA A 28 2.62 -18.74 -1.28
CA ALA A 28 4.05 -18.93 -1.11
C ALA A 28 4.38 -19.16 0.36
N SER A 29 5.05 -20.27 0.67
CA SER A 29 5.47 -20.63 2.03
C SER A 29 6.97 -20.88 2.09
N ARG A 30 7.65 -20.32 3.08
CA ARG A 30 9.06 -20.62 3.36
C ARG A 30 9.15 -21.93 4.16
N CYS A 31 10.05 -22.84 3.78
CA CYS A 31 10.15 -24.17 4.38
C CYS A 31 11.03 -24.22 5.63
N ALA A 32 12.26 -23.72 5.52
CA ALA A 32 13.22 -23.64 6.62
C ALA A 32 13.88 -22.25 6.65
N THR A 33 14.65 -21.95 7.70
CA THR A 33 15.44 -20.71 7.87
C THR A 33 14.59 -19.42 7.88
N PHE A 34 15.25 -18.26 7.73
CA PHE A 34 14.67 -16.92 7.70
C PHE A 34 14.95 -16.14 6.39
N HIS A 35 15.66 -16.76 5.43
CA HIS A 35 16.11 -16.14 4.17
C HIS A 35 15.75 -17.00 2.95
N ASP A 36 16.19 -16.59 1.75
CA ASP A 36 15.85 -17.23 0.46
C ASP A 36 14.34 -17.31 0.21
N GLY A 37 13.61 -16.27 0.63
CA GLY A 37 12.15 -16.16 0.58
C GLY A 37 11.60 -15.37 -0.61
N ILE A 38 12.45 -15.00 -1.56
CA ILE A 38 12.10 -14.10 -2.68
C ILE A 38 11.09 -14.77 -3.62
N VAL A 39 10.04 -14.04 -3.97
CA VAL A 39 9.02 -14.45 -4.95
C VAL A 39 8.64 -13.28 -5.86
N PHE A 40 8.19 -13.60 -7.07
CA PHE A 40 7.76 -12.63 -8.07
C PHE A 40 6.34 -12.92 -8.54
N SER A 41 5.63 -11.92 -9.05
CA SER A 41 4.40 -12.17 -9.81
C SER A 41 4.71 -12.91 -11.13
N GLN A 42 3.78 -13.73 -11.61
CA GLN A 42 3.96 -14.49 -12.84
C GLN A 42 3.90 -13.61 -14.11
N ARG A 43 3.24 -12.47 -14.02
CA ARG A 43 3.10 -11.48 -15.09
C ARG A 43 3.44 -10.07 -14.62
N PRO A 44 3.68 -9.13 -15.55
CA PRO A 44 3.73 -7.71 -15.21
C PRO A 44 2.44 -7.26 -14.53
N VAL A 45 2.59 -6.39 -13.53
CA VAL A 45 1.51 -5.69 -12.85
C VAL A 45 1.18 -4.43 -13.64
N LEU A 46 -0.11 -4.18 -13.86
CA LEU A 46 -0.54 -2.97 -14.55
C LEU A 46 -0.26 -1.72 -13.70
N PRO A 47 -0.08 -0.55 -14.33
CA PRO A 47 0.01 0.70 -13.59
C PRO A 47 -1.20 0.89 -12.68
N ARG A 48 -0.94 1.10 -11.39
CA ARG A 48 -1.94 1.31 -10.33
C ARG A 48 -2.80 0.07 -10.00
N GLU A 49 -2.49 -1.10 -10.54
CA GLU A 49 -3.06 -2.37 -10.05
C GLU A 49 -2.47 -2.63 -8.65
N PRO A 50 -3.29 -2.64 -7.58
CA PRO A 50 -2.80 -3.05 -6.27
C PRO A 50 -2.45 -4.54 -6.31
N VAL A 51 -1.32 -4.88 -5.73
CA VAL A 51 -0.94 -6.27 -5.44
C VAL A 51 -1.34 -6.53 -4.01
N THR A 52 -2.26 -7.46 -3.80
CA THR A 52 -2.83 -7.73 -2.48
C THR A 52 -2.38 -9.09 -1.99
N VAL A 53 -1.80 -9.12 -0.81
CA VAL A 53 -1.36 -10.35 -0.14
C VAL A 53 -1.98 -10.49 1.25
N ARG A 54 -2.38 -11.69 1.63
CA ARG A 54 -2.76 -12.05 3.00
C ARG A 54 -1.59 -12.74 3.69
N VAL A 55 -1.30 -12.34 4.93
CA VAL A 55 -0.33 -13.02 5.79
C VAL A 55 -1.00 -14.26 6.38
N LEU A 56 -0.49 -15.46 6.08
CA LEU A 56 -1.11 -16.72 6.50
C LEU A 56 -0.50 -17.33 7.76
N ARG A 57 0.80 -17.12 7.98
CA ARG A 57 1.50 -17.76 9.10
C ARG A 57 2.66 -16.91 9.58
N HIS A 58 2.83 -16.86 10.90
CA HIS A 58 3.87 -16.12 11.59
C HIS A 58 4.76 -17.02 12.47
N GLU A 59 6.07 -16.81 12.46
CA GLU A 59 7.06 -17.46 13.34
C GLU A 59 7.72 -16.43 14.26
N LYS A 60 7.30 -16.40 15.53
CA LYS A 60 7.75 -15.42 16.55
C LYS A 60 9.24 -15.54 16.93
N GLN A 61 9.93 -16.59 16.49
CA GLN A 61 11.33 -16.85 16.83
C GLN A 61 12.32 -16.06 15.96
N TRP A 62 11.85 -15.46 14.87
CA TRP A 62 12.66 -14.65 13.96
C TRP A 62 12.42 -13.16 14.19
N GLN A 63 13.28 -12.32 13.61
CA GLN A 63 13.11 -10.86 13.58
C GLN A 63 13.02 -10.40 12.12
N GLY A 64 12.33 -9.28 11.88
CA GLY A 64 12.10 -8.71 10.55
C GLY A 64 10.79 -9.15 9.91
N GLY A 65 10.19 -8.26 9.13
CA GLY A 65 8.87 -8.46 8.52
C GLY A 65 8.86 -8.78 7.03
N LEU A 66 7.67 -8.90 6.46
CA LEU A 66 7.46 -9.00 5.02
C LEU A 66 8.11 -7.81 4.28
N ARG A 67 8.83 -8.07 3.18
CA ARG A 67 9.21 -7.01 2.23
C ARG A 67 8.34 -7.10 0.98
N VAL A 68 7.95 -5.95 0.45
CA VAL A 68 7.15 -5.82 -0.78
C VAL A 68 7.76 -4.76 -1.69
N GLY A 69 7.53 -4.89 -2.99
CA GLY A 69 8.08 -3.97 -3.97
C GLY A 69 7.79 -4.35 -5.41
N PHE A 70 8.54 -3.71 -6.30
CA PHE A 70 8.47 -3.93 -7.74
C PHE A 70 9.87 -4.07 -8.34
N THR A 71 9.97 -4.79 -9.45
CA THR A 71 11.21 -4.98 -10.21
C THR A 71 10.99 -4.85 -11.70
N ARG A 72 12.03 -4.47 -12.44
CA ARG A 72 12.08 -4.59 -13.92
C ARG A 72 12.73 -5.87 -14.40
N LEU A 73 13.17 -6.74 -13.49
CA LEU A 73 13.61 -8.08 -13.85
C LEU A 73 12.39 -8.88 -14.31
N ASP A 74 12.45 -9.39 -15.54
CA ASP A 74 11.45 -10.34 -16.04
C ASP A 74 11.71 -11.71 -15.39
N PRO A 75 10.81 -12.23 -14.54
CA PRO A 75 11.01 -13.50 -13.83
C PRO A 75 11.20 -14.70 -14.78
N ALA A 76 10.72 -14.62 -16.03
CA ALA A 76 10.99 -15.65 -17.03
C ALA A 76 12.48 -15.79 -17.37
N HIS A 77 13.27 -14.74 -17.11
CA HIS A 77 14.71 -14.66 -17.38
C HIS A 77 15.56 -14.58 -16.10
N VAL A 78 14.98 -14.87 -14.93
CA VAL A 78 15.70 -14.88 -13.64
C VAL A 78 15.82 -16.32 -13.15
N PRO A 79 16.99 -16.96 -13.31
CA PRO A 79 17.25 -18.28 -12.74
C PRO A 79 17.12 -18.27 -11.22
N ALA A 80 16.49 -19.29 -10.63
CA ALA A 80 16.38 -19.39 -9.17
C ALA A 80 17.75 -19.39 -8.46
N SER A 81 18.78 -19.96 -9.11
CA SER A 81 20.15 -20.02 -8.57
C SER A 81 20.88 -18.67 -8.56
N SER A 82 20.38 -17.66 -9.29
CA SER A 82 20.99 -16.32 -9.28
C SER A 82 20.34 -15.37 -8.27
N LEU A 83 19.29 -15.81 -7.56
CA LEU A 83 18.63 -14.99 -6.56
C LEU A 83 19.51 -14.85 -5.31
N PRO A 84 19.68 -13.62 -4.78
CA PRO A 84 20.35 -13.44 -3.50
C PRO A 84 19.46 -13.89 -2.33
N PRO A 85 20.02 -14.02 -1.12
CA PRO A 85 19.25 -14.44 0.06
C PRO A 85 18.14 -13.46 0.48
N TYR A 86 18.29 -12.17 0.17
CA TYR A 86 17.37 -11.11 0.60
C TYR A 86 16.99 -10.17 -0.53
N VAL A 87 15.74 -9.67 -0.55
CA VAL A 87 15.37 -8.57 -1.46
C VAL A 87 16.07 -7.27 -1.05
N CYS A 88 16.09 -6.99 0.25
CA CYS A 88 16.75 -5.81 0.82
C CYS A 88 17.90 -6.25 1.75
N PRO A 89 19.15 -5.78 1.55
CA PRO A 89 19.55 -4.80 0.53
C PRO A 89 19.90 -5.42 -0.84
N ASP A 90 20.14 -6.74 -0.91
CA ASP A 90 20.90 -7.35 -2.00
C ASP A 90 20.26 -7.15 -3.39
N LEU A 91 19.04 -7.63 -3.60
CA LEU A 91 18.39 -7.53 -4.91
C LEU A 91 18.14 -6.07 -5.31
N VAL A 92 17.80 -5.21 -4.36
CA VAL A 92 17.63 -3.75 -4.57
C VAL A 92 18.93 -3.09 -5.03
N GLN A 93 20.09 -3.50 -4.50
CA GLN A 93 21.39 -2.91 -4.87
C GLN A 93 21.95 -3.47 -6.19
N GLN A 94 21.62 -4.72 -6.51
CA GLN A 94 22.20 -5.44 -7.66
C GLN A 94 21.37 -5.30 -8.95
N SER A 95 20.14 -4.80 -8.87
CA SER A 95 19.19 -4.85 -9.97
C SER A 95 18.22 -3.67 -9.96
N PRO A 96 17.46 -3.41 -11.05
CA PRO A 96 16.40 -2.40 -11.07
C PRO A 96 15.17 -2.86 -10.27
N THR A 97 15.34 -2.95 -8.96
CA THR A 97 14.37 -3.43 -7.98
C THR A 97 14.18 -2.41 -6.88
N TRP A 98 12.92 -2.11 -6.54
CA TRP A 98 12.53 -1.20 -5.48
C TRP A 98 11.58 -1.90 -4.52
N ALA A 99 12.09 -2.26 -3.36
CA ALA A 99 11.31 -2.88 -2.29
C ALA A 99 11.59 -2.20 -0.95
N ALA A 100 10.71 -2.45 0.01
CA ALA A 100 10.80 -1.94 1.36
C ALA A 100 10.15 -2.92 2.35
N VAL A 101 10.57 -2.84 3.61
CA VAL A 101 9.96 -3.61 4.69
C VAL A 101 8.59 -2.99 5.03
N VAL A 102 7.57 -3.84 5.16
CA VAL A 102 6.29 -3.45 5.74
C VAL A 102 6.48 -3.40 7.26
N PRO A 103 6.06 -2.32 7.96
CA PRO A 103 6.23 -2.23 9.41
C PRO A 103 5.67 -3.44 10.13
N GLU A 104 6.46 -4.05 11.01
CA GLU A 104 6.15 -5.36 11.61
C GLU A 104 4.81 -5.40 12.36
N CYS A 105 4.38 -4.27 12.94
CA CYS A 105 3.08 -4.13 13.61
C CYS A 105 1.88 -4.38 12.68
N PHE A 106 2.08 -4.32 11.36
CA PHE A 106 1.05 -4.54 10.35
C PHE A 106 1.14 -5.91 9.66
N VAL A 107 2.14 -6.73 10.01
CA VAL A 107 2.40 -8.03 9.38
C VAL A 107 2.00 -9.15 10.34
N LEU A 108 0.75 -9.11 10.78
CA LEU A 108 0.16 -10.13 11.65
C LEU A 108 -0.60 -11.16 10.84
N GLU A 109 -0.70 -12.39 11.36
CA GLU A 109 -1.49 -13.45 10.75
C GLU A 109 -2.94 -12.98 10.51
N GLY A 110 -3.45 -13.20 9.30
CA GLY A 110 -4.76 -12.74 8.84
C GLY A 110 -4.78 -11.32 8.26
N ASN A 111 -3.75 -10.49 8.49
CA ASN A 111 -3.70 -9.15 7.89
C ASN A 111 -3.57 -9.22 6.38
N VAL A 112 -4.21 -8.26 5.72
CA VAL A 112 -4.18 -8.10 4.27
C VAL A 112 -3.39 -6.84 3.93
N VAL A 113 -2.30 -7.01 3.21
CA VAL A 113 -1.42 -5.93 2.75
C VAL A 113 -1.63 -5.74 1.24
N SER A 114 -2.11 -4.56 0.85
CA SER A 114 -2.21 -4.15 -0.55
C SER A 114 -1.11 -3.14 -0.84
N PHE A 115 -0.30 -3.33 -1.87
CA PHE A 115 0.74 -2.38 -2.23
C PHE A 115 0.72 -2.05 -3.72
N TRP A 116 1.09 -0.81 -4.05
CA TRP A 116 1.11 -0.30 -5.41
C TRP A 116 2.12 0.84 -5.54
N PHE A 117 2.46 1.19 -6.78
CA PHE A 117 3.21 2.40 -7.06
C PHE A 117 2.30 3.56 -7.47
N SER A 118 2.58 4.76 -6.96
CA SER A 118 1.88 5.98 -7.38
C SER A 118 2.45 6.58 -8.66
N ARG A 119 1.73 7.55 -9.24
CA ARG A 119 2.21 8.33 -10.39
C ARG A 119 3.47 9.17 -10.06
N HIS A 120 3.76 9.40 -8.78
CA HIS A 120 4.91 10.16 -8.32
C HIS A 120 6.13 9.27 -8.01
N GLY A 121 6.10 7.98 -8.34
CA GLY A 121 7.21 7.05 -8.06
C GLY A 121 7.31 6.62 -6.61
N TRP A 122 6.19 6.61 -5.87
CA TRP A 122 6.18 6.15 -4.49
C TRP A 122 5.63 4.75 -4.40
N LEU A 123 6.27 3.89 -3.61
CA LEU A 123 5.73 2.62 -3.17
C LEU A 123 4.86 2.86 -1.94
N LEU A 124 3.56 2.58 -2.06
CA LEU A 124 2.61 2.66 -0.96
C LEU A 124 2.15 1.27 -0.57
N ALA A 125 1.77 1.12 0.69
CA ALA A 125 1.05 -0.03 1.19
C ALA A 125 -0.17 0.41 2.01
N GLU A 126 -1.22 -0.39 1.95
CA GLU A 126 -2.44 -0.28 2.73
C GLU A 126 -2.63 -1.59 3.48
N VAL A 127 -3.00 -1.54 4.75
CA VAL A 127 -3.20 -2.74 5.56
C VAL A 127 -4.61 -2.75 6.11
N ASN A 128 -5.36 -3.82 5.84
CA ASN A 128 -6.75 -3.97 6.30
C ASN A 128 -7.67 -2.77 5.95
N ALA A 129 -7.43 -2.10 4.82
CA ALA A 129 -8.15 -0.90 4.38
C ALA A 129 -7.96 0.35 5.28
N GLU A 130 -6.94 0.37 6.13
CA GLU A 130 -6.47 1.56 6.84
C GLU A 130 -5.80 2.57 5.91
N PRO A 131 -5.59 3.83 6.31
CA PRO A 131 -4.92 4.82 5.48
C PRO A 131 -3.56 4.33 4.91
N PRO A 132 -3.30 4.51 3.60
CA PRO A 132 -2.07 4.03 2.99
C PRO A 132 -0.81 4.70 3.57
N ILE A 133 0.22 3.90 3.82
CA ILE A 133 1.54 4.31 4.26
C ILE A 133 2.52 4.37 3.08
N VAL A 134 3.46 5.33 3.12
CA VAL A 134 4.54 5.41 2.13
C VAL A 134 5.71 4.58 2.61
N LEU A 135 6.01 3.50 1.89
CA LEU A 135 7.16 2.65 2.18
C LEU A 135 8.45 3.17 1.53
N ARG A 136 8.33 3.78 0.33
CA ARG A 136 9.48 4.24 -0.46
C ARG A 136 9.10 5.37 -1.42
N ARG A 137 10.03 6.27 -1.74
CA ARG A 137 9.77 7.49 -2.58
C ARG A 137 10.60 7.57 -3.87
N ASP A 138 11.52 6.63 -4.08
CA ASP A 138 12.53 6.62 -5.15
C ASP A 138 12.31 5.52 -6.21
N VAL A 139 11.05 5.17 -6.52
CA VAL A 139 10.76 4.15 -7.54
C VAL A 139 10.84 4.77 -8.94
N ALA A 140 11.76 4.27 -9.77
CA ALA A 140 11.92 4.79 -11.13
C ALA A 140 10.74 4.39 -12.02
N MET A 141 9.99 5.40 -12.48
CA MET A 141 8.80 5.22 -13.32
C MET A 141 9.13 4.56 -14.67
N GLY A 142 8.30 3.59 -15.07
CA GLY A 142 8.43 2.85 -16.34
C GLY A 142 7.80 1.47 -16.22
N ALA A 143 7.39 0.90 -17.35
CA ALA A 143 6.82 -0.44 -17.46
C ALA A 143 7.64 -1.26 -18.47
N PRO A 144 7.61 -2.61 -18.43
CA PRO A 144 6.87 -3.45 -17.48
C PRO A 144 7.48 -3.49 -16.07
N LEU A 145 6.65 -3.77 -15.06
CA LEU A 145 7.06 -4.02 -13.68
C LEU A 145 6.42 -5.31 -13.19
N TRP A 146 7.17 -6.14 -12.48
CA TRP A 146 6.67 -7.30 -11.76
C TRP A 146 6.63 -6.99 -10.27
N ALA A 147 5.65 -7.56 -9.56
CA ALA A 147 5.66 -7.54 -8.12
C ALA A 147 6.82 -8.41 -7.62
N VAL A 148 7.51 -7.95 -6.59
CA VAL A 148 8.49 -8.74 -5.85
C VAL A 148 8.16 -8.68 -4.37
N MET A 149 8.21 -9.83 -3.71
CA MET A 149 8.02 -9.95 -2.27
C MET A 149 9.09 -10.85 -1.68
N ASP A 150 9.35 -10.69 -0.39
CA ASP A 150 10.28 -11.53 0.35
C ASP A 150 9.56 -12.12 1.56
N VAL A 151 9.29 -13.43 1.52
CA VAL A 151 8.74 -14.19 2.64
C VAL A 151 9.85 -14.38 3.67
N TYR A 152 10.15 -13.30 4.40
CA TYR A 152 11.30 -13.16 5.28
C TYR A 152 10.92 -13.19 6.76
N GLY A 153 11.87 -13.61 7.59
CA GLY A 153 11.85 -13.36 9.03
C GLY A 153 10.64 -13.98 9.68
N THR A 154 9.82 -13.17 10.34
CA THR A 154 8.65 -13.68 11.04
C THR A 154 7.53 -14.13 10.10
N THR A 155 7.48 -13.63 8.87
CA THR A 155 6.47 -14.06 7.89
C THR A 155 6.85 -15.41 7.31
N LYS A 156 6.00 -16.41 7.47
CA LYS A 156 6.26 -17.79 7.03
C LYS A 156 5.49 -18.18 5.77
N ALA A 157 4.31 -17.59 5.57
CA ALA A 157 3.50 -17.83 4.39
C ALA A 157 2.64 -16.60 4.03
N ILE A 158 2.47 -16.37 2.74
CA ILE A 158 1.59 -15.34 2.18
C ILE A 158 0.74 -15.91 1.05
N GLU A 159 -0.43 -15.32 0.83
CA GLU A 159 -1.36 -15.66 -0.25
C GLU A 159 -1.63 -14.43 -1.11
N LEU A 160 -1.44 -14.53 -2.43
CA LEU A 160 -1.91 -13.53 -3.38
C LEU A 160 -3.44 -13.61 -3.50
N LEU A 161 -4.10 -12.48 -3.25
CA LEU A 161 -5.55 -12.37 -3.38
C LEU A 161 -5.93 -11.93 -4.78
N ASP A 162 -7.02 -12.50 -5.28
CA ASP A 162 -7.56 -12.13 -6.57
C ASP A 162 -8.25 -10.76 -6.50
N ASN A 163 -7.72 -9.79 -7.25
CA ASN A 163 -8.29 -8.46 -7.38
C ASN A 163 -9.26 -8.33 -8.58
N THR A 164 -9.60 -9.43 -9.25
CA THR A 164 -10.58 -9.44 -10.37
C THR A 164 -12.02 -9.32 -9.90
N LEU A 165 -12.31 -9.49 -8.61
CA LEU A 165 -13.63 -9.19 -8.05
C LEU A 165 -13.76 -7.68 -7.82
N PRO A 166 -14.75 -6.98 -8.43
CA PRO A 166 -15.04 -5.61 -8.08
C PRO A 166 -15.44 -5.55 -6.60
N ARG A 167 -14.72 -4.74 -5.82
CA ARG A 167 -15.10 -4.36 -4.45
C ARG A 167 -16.56 -3.91 -4.49
N THR A 168 -17.46 -4.70 -3.89
CA THR A 168 -18.88 -4.38 -3.84
C THR A 168 -19.05 -3.18 -2.91
N MET A 169 -19.28 -2.00 -3.47
CA MET A 169 -19.83 -0.87 -2.73
C MET A 169 -21.27 -1.24 -2.33
N PRO A 170 -21.70 -1.08 -1.07
CA PRO A 170 -23.10 -1.26 -0.72
C PRO A 170 -23.93 -0.18 -1.45
N SER A 171 -24.65 -0.62 -2.47
CA SER A 171 -25.73 0.13 -3.10
C SER A 171 -26.96 0.01 -2.21
N VAL A 172 -27.44 1.12 -1.68
CA VAL A 172 -28.84 1.26 -1.27
C VAL A 172 -29.48 2.29 -2.19
N LEU A 173 -30.67 1.92 -2.65
CA LEU A 173 -31.36 2.38 -3.85
C LEU A 173 -32.04 3.75 -3.70
N SER A 174 -32.00 4.50 -4.80
CA SER A 174 -33.08 5.25 -5.45
C SER A 174 -33.86 6.36 -4.72
N GLY A 175 -33.90 7.54 -5.36
CA GLY A 175 -35.14 8.30 -5.55
C GLY A 175 -35.19 9.72 -4.97
N ASP A 176 -35.34 10.71 -5.87
CA ASP A 176 -35.48 12.15 -5.63
C ASP A 176 -36.59 12.55 -4.64
N PHE A 177 -36.31 13.50 -3.74
CA PHE A 177 -37.26 14.55 -3.32
C PHE A 177 -36.54 15.82 -2.84
N LEU A 178 -36.93 16.96 -3.43
CA LEU A 178 -36.48 18.32 -3.14
C LEU A 178 -36.79 18.77 -1.70
N ARG A 179 -35.79 19.33 -1.00
CA ARG A 179 -35.96 20.43 -0.02
C ARG A 179 -34.61 21.00 0.46
N ASP A 180 -34.32 22.23 0.06
CA ASP A 180 -33.63 23.24 0.88
C ASP A 180 -34.73 24.07 1.60
N PRO A 181 -34.51 24.79 2.73
CA PRO A 181 -33.23 25.20 3.32
C PRO A 181 -33.10 25.17 4.86
N LYS A 182 -31.83 25.29 5.30
CA LYS A 182 -31.26 25.72 6.60
C LYS A 182 -30.62 24.67 7.53
N ASP A 183 -29.30 24.84 7.64
CA ASP A 183 -28.42 24.65 8.79
C ASP A 183 -28.33 23.26 9.42
N THR A 184 -27.56 22.40 8.75
CA THR A 184 -26.50 21.58 9.37
C THR A 184 -25.62 20.99 8.25
N ALA A 185 -25.14 21.84 7.34
CA ALA A 185 -24.06 21.45 6.43
C ALA A 185 -22.74 21.81 7.12
N GLY A 186 -21.88 20.81 7.36
CA GLY A 186 -20.50 21.06 7.78
C GLY A 186 -19.90 22.13 6.87
N GLN A 187 -19.42 23.22 7.46
CA GLN A 187 -18.94 24.38 6.70
C GLN A 187 -17.90 23.94 5.66
N GLU A 188 -17.95 24.50 4.46
CA GLU A 188 -16.97 24.19 3.42
C GLU A 188 -15.60 24.80 3.76
N CYS A 189 -14.53 24.15 3.32
CA CYS A 189 -13.18 24.60 3.60
C CYS A 189 -12.93 26.01 3.03
N ALA A 190 -12.52 26.94 3.89
CA ALA A 190 -12.26 28.34 3.55
C ALA A 190 -11.06 28.57 2.61
N VAL A 191 -10.31 27.51 2.25
CA VAL A 191 -9.13 27.59 1.37
C VAL A 191 -9.43 27.04 -0.02
N CYS A 192 -10.08 25.87 -0.10
CA CYS A 192 -10.38 25.24 -1.39
C CYS A 192 -11.83 25.40 -1.85
N PHE A 193 -12.75 25.76 -0.95
CA PHE A 193 -14.20 25.86 -1.21
C PHE A 193 -14.77 24.61 -1.91
N HIS A 194 -14.19 23.44 -1.63
CA HIS A 194 -14.55 22.19 -2.28
C HIS A 194 -14.81 21.08 -1.27
N ASP A 195 -13.84 20.85 -0.38
CA ASP A 195 -13.96 19.83 0.66
C ASP A 195 -14.62 20.40 1.90
N ALA A 196 -15.35 19.57 2.64
CA ALA A 196 -15.90 19.94 3.95
C ALA A 196 -14.79 20.23 4.96
N ALA A 197 -14.99 21.25 5.77
CA ALA A 197 -14.14 21.56 6.90
C ALA A 197 -14.25 20.43 7.94
N ASN A 198 -13.13 19.73 8.14
CA ASN A 198 -13.07 18.51 8.96
C ASN A 198 -11.80 18.45 9.80
N THR A 199 -11.12 19.59 9.97
CA THR A 199 -9.81 19.67 10.59
C THR A 199 -9.68 20.98 11.32
N TYR A 200 -9.11 20.93 12.53
CA TYR A 200 -8.77 22.10 13.31
C TYR A 200 -7.26 22.23 13.47
N LEU A 201 -6.81 23.48 13.60
CA LEU A 201 -5.40 23.82 13.77
C LEU A 201 -5.07 23.98 15.27
N VAL A 202 -4.01 23.33 15.73
CA VAL A 202 -3.56 23.39 17.12
C VAL A 202 -2.50 24.49 17.27
N PRO A 203 -2.54 25.33 18.33
CA PRO A 203 -3.49 25.30 19.46
C PRO A 203 -4.73 26.19 19.28
N CYS A 204 -4.84 26.95 18.17
CA CYS A 204 -5.84 28.02 18.05
C CYS A 204 -7.29 27.55 17.89
N GLY A 205 -7.50 26.29 17.50
CA GLY A 205 -8.83 25.66 17.40
C GLY A 205 -9.65 26.05 16.17
N HIS A 206 -9.17 26.93 15.28
CA HIS A 206 -9.89 27.29 14.06
C HIS A 206 -10.02 26.08 13.14
N SER A 207 -11.24 25.82 12.68
CA SER A 207 -11.63 24.53 12.12
C SER A 207 -12.27 24.60 10.74
N ASP A 208 -12.23 25.76 10.10
CA ASP A 208 -12.80 26.06 8.78
C ASP A 208 -12.01 25.43 7.62
N PHE A 209 -11.25 24.37 7.87
CA PHE A 209 -10.30 23.80 6.93
C PHE A 209 -10.54 22.31 6.72
N CYS A 210 -10.46 21.85 5.47
CA CYS A 210 -10.29 20.44 5.21
C CYS A 210 -8.86 20.02 5.58
N TYR A 211 -8.68 18.75 5.91
CA TYR A 211 -7.39 18.20 6.33
C TYR A 211 -6.26 18.51 5.34
N HIS A 212 -6.55 18.42 4.04
CA HIS A 212 -5.56 18.66 3.00
C HIS A 212 -5.10 20.13 2.96
N CYS A 213 -6.04 21.08 3.04
CA CYS A 213 -5.70 22.50 3.06
C CYS A 213 -5.05 22.92 4.38
N ALA A 214 -5.48 22.38 5.52
CA ALA A 214 -4.89 22.65 6.82
C ALA A 214 -3.40 22.23 6.87
N TRP A 215 -3.08 21.03 6.38
CA TRP A 215 -1.70 20.56 6.27
C TRP A 215 -0.87 21.37 5.27
N ARG A 216 -1.48 21.82 4.18
CA ARG A 216 -0.80 22.70 3.22
C ARG A 216 -0.37 24.00 3.89
N VAL A 217 -1.29 24.66 4.58
CA VAL A 217 -1.00 25.89 5.31
C VAL A 217 0.05 25.67 6.41
N PHE A 218 -0.06 24.57 7.16
CA PHE A 218 0.92 24.21 8.19
C PHE A 218 2.33 24.09 7.62
N ARG A 219 2.48 23.46 6.45
CA ARG A 219 3.79 23.25 5.82
C ARG A 219 4.35 24.50 5.13
N GLU A 220 3.50 25.32 4.53
CA GLU A 220 3.95 26.45 3.73
C GLU A 220 4.19 27.71 4.59
N THR A 221 3.27 28.01 5.51
CA THR A 221 3.34 29.25 6.30
C THR A 221 3.45 29.00 7.81
N ALA A 222 3.01 27.83 8.27
CA ALA A 222 2.90 27.45 9.69
C ALA A 222 2.14 28.49 10.54
N LYS A 223 1.25 29.28 9.93
CA LYS A 223 0.41 30.29 10.61
C LYS A 223 -1.05 30.15 10.19
N CYS A 224 -1.95 30.18 11.17
CA CYS A 224 -3.39 30.05 10.95
C CYS A 224 -3.91 31.17 10.01
N PRO A 225 -4.66 30.87 8.94
CA PRO A 225 -5.17 31.89 8.02
C PRO A 225 -6.17 32.86 8.66
N ILE A 226 -6.86 32.44 9.72
CA ILE A 226 -7.89 33.26 10.41
C ILE A 226 -7.24 34.20 11.42
N CYS A 227 -6.54 33.66 12.42
CA CYS A 227 -5.99 34.45 13.54
C CYS A 227 -4.49 34.72 13.46
N ARG A 228 -3.79 34.17 12.46
CA ARG A 228 -2.34 34.31 12.21
C ARG A 228 -1.41 33.74 13.31
N TRP A 229 -1.94 33.04 14.31
CA TRP A 229 -1.12 32.31 15.29
C TRP A 229 -0.33 31.16 14.68
N LYS A 230 0.82 30.85 15.29
CA LYS A 230 1.68 29.73 14.87
C LYS A 230 0.93 28.41 15.07
N ILE A 231 0.92 27.60 14.02
CA ILE A 231 0.34 26.26 14.05
C ILE A 231 1.42 25.30 14.54
N GLU A 232 1.07 24.43 15.47
CA GLU A 232 1.96 23.41 16.04
C GLU A 232 1.58 22.01 15.57
N ASP A 233 0.28 21.77 15.34
CA ASP A 233 -0.23 20.49 14.86
C ASP A 233 -1.56 20.66 14.09
N VAL A 234 -1.94 19.63 13.34
CA VAL A 234 -3.14 19.60 12.50
C VAL A 234 -3.94 18.33 12.78
N ALA A 235 -5.09 18.48 13.42
CA ALA A 235 -5.90 17.37 13.93
C ALA A 235 -7.31 17.36 13.31
N ARG A 236 -7.84 16.16 13.02
CA ARG A 236 -9.16 16.02 12.41
C ARG A 236 -10.27 16.16 13.43
N LEU A 237 -11.32 16.90 13.05
CA LEU A 237 -12.58 16.91 13.78
C LEU A 237 -13.24 15.54 13.61
N HIS A 238 -13.38 14.81 14.71
CA HIS A 238 -14.22 13.62 14.76
C HIS A 238 -15.60 14.08 15.24
N LEU A 239 -16.58 14.10 14.34
CA LEU A 239 -17.97 14.27 14.75
C LEU A 239 -18.44 12.91 15.27
N CYS A 240 -18.87 12.90 16.52
CA CYS A 240 -19.43 11.75 17.22
C CYS A 240 -20.66 11.17 16.50
#